data_AF-A0A2C9V580-F1
#
_entry.id   AF-A0A2C9V580-F1
#
_cell.length_a   1.000
_cell.length_b   1.000
_cell.length_c   1.000
_cell.angle_alpha   90.00
_cell.angle_beta   90.00
_cell.angle_gamma   90.00
#
_symmetry.space_group_name_H-M   'P 1'
#
loop_
_entity.id
_entity.type
_entity.pdbx_description
1 polymer ?
#
loop_
_entity_poly.entity_id
_entity_poly.type
_entity_poly.pdbx_seq_one_letter_code
_entity_poly.pdbx_strand_id
1 'polypeptide(L)'
;MEKMGPLVGSRYSDFTKSFKLAIRSLLTSCSKEEFIKAFSNFSSAEQESLHRLFVQVITSLHKMIEDEFESLSLETLVGTTLDTVDQLVEEQSLDPLFSNKTNVMDVACNLSIAKKNEIQCLTSILERAEEQNSLIQARLEQLKKRRQNPTGTADVDKLRSGTLNYWTSRDGL
;
A
#
# COMPACT_ATOMS: atom_id res chain seq x y z
N MET A 1 -42.10 15.12 9.31
CA MET A 1 -40.77 14.68 9.79
C MET A 1 -40.95 13.24 10.24
N GLU A 2 -40.84 12.32 9.30
CA GLU A 2 -41.11 10.90 9.52
C GLU A 2 -39.83 10.28 10.07
N LYS A 3 -39.88 9.77 11.31
CA LYS A 3 -38.77 9.01 11.88
C LYS A 3 -38.72 7.68 11.15
N MET A 4 -37.82 7.58 10.17
CA MET A 4 -37.37 6.30 9.62
C MET A 4 -36.82 5.50 10.80
N GLY A 5 -37.52 4.42 11.18
CA GLY A 5 -37.00 3.46 12.17
C GLY A 5 -35.67 2.89 11.67
N PRO A 6 -34.83 2.34 12.57
CA PRO A 6 -33.56 1.75 12.15
C PRO A 6 -33.87 0.66 11.13
N LEU A 7 -33.37 0.81 9.90
CA LEU A 7 -33.34 -0.31 8.97
C LEU A 7 -32.44 -1.35 9.61
N VAL A 8 -33.04 -2.46 10.06
CA VAL A 8 -32.28 -3.64 10.46
C VAL A 8 -31.42 -4.02 9.26
N GLY A 9 -30.10 -4.00 9.45
CA GLY A 9 -29.13 -4.34 8.42
C GLY A 9 -29.33 -5.78 7.96
N SER A 10 -29.13 -6.00 6.65
CA SER A 10 -29.22 -7.33 6.06
C SER A 10 -28.31 -8.34 6.77
N ARG A 11 -27.14 -7.89 7.23
CA ARG A 11 -26.15 -8.74 7.91
C ARG A 11 -26.64 -9.26 9.25
N TYR A 12 -27.27 -8.43 10.09
CA TYR A 12 -27.77 -8.89 11.38
C TYR A 12 -28.93 -9.87 11.21
N SER A 13 -29.84 -9.60 10.27
CA SER A 13 -30.89 -10.54 9.88
C SER A 13 -30.31 -11.89 9.46
N ASP A 14 -29.29 -11.90 8.60
CA ASP A 14 -28.70 -13.13 8.07
C ASP A 14 -27.89 -13.89 9.11
N PHE A 15 -27.21 -13.18 10.02
CA PHE A 15 -26.57 -13.75 11.19
C PHE A 15 -27.58 -14.51 12.07
N THR A 16 -28.68 -13.86 12.45
CA THR A 16 -29.73 -14.46 13.29
C THR A 16 -30.42 -15.63 12.59
N LYS A 17 -30.69 -15.54 11.28
CA LYS A 17 -31.24 -16.65 10.50
C LYS A 17 -30.28 -17.84 10.46
N SER A 18 -28.98 -17.59 10.24
CA SER A 18 -27.96 -18.64 10.17
C SER A 18 -27.84 -19.37 11.50
N PHE A 19 -27.85 -18.64 12.62
CA PHE A 19 -27.87 -19.23 13.95
C PHE A 19 -29.09 -20.13 14.16
N LYS A 20 -30.31 -19.61 13.90
CA LYS A 20 -31.57 -20.37 14.04
C LYS A 20 -31.60 -21.63 13.17
N LEU A 21 -31.00 -21.57 11.98
CA LEU A 21 -30.87 -22.73 11.10
C LEU A 21 -29.91 -23.77 11.70
N ALA A 22 -28.77 -23.35 12.25
CA ALA A 22 -27.78 -24.25 12.83
C ALA A 22 -28.34 -25.01 14.04
N ILE A 23 -29.02 -24.32 14.95
CA ILE A 23 -29.54 -24.93 16.19
C ILE A 23 -30.75 -25.84 15.95
N ARG A 24 -31.49 -25.65 14.84
CA ARG A 24 -32.64 -26.50 14.49
C ARG A 24 -32.26 -27.98 14.39
N SER A 25 -31.01 -28.26 14.03
CA SER A 25 -30.45 -29.62 14.00
C SER A 25 -30.59 -30.38 15.32
N LEU A 26 -30.62 -29.67 16.46
CA LEU A 26 -30.80 -30.26 17.78
C LEU A 26 -32.16 -30.98 17.89
N LEU A 27 -33.22 -30.37 17.33
CA LEU A 27 -34.58 -30.92 17.35
C LEU A 27 -34.75 -32.14 16.43
N THR A 28 -33.83 -32.32 15.47
CA THR A 28 -33.89 -33.40 14.47
C THR A 28 -32.74 -34.41 14.61
N SER A 29 -32.00 -34.35 15.73
CA SER A 29 -30.76 -35.12 15.93
C SER A 29 -30.97 -36.61 16.19
N CYS A 30 -32.17 -37.01 16.62
CA CYS A 30 -32.49 -38.40 16.96
C CYS A 30 -33.91 -38.74 16.49
N SER A 31 -34.02 -39.78 15.67
CA SER A 31 -35.32 -40.34 15.29
C SER A 31 -35.94 -41.18 16.42
N LYS A 32 -37.27 -41.35 16.39
CA LYS A 32 -37.96 -42.21 17.37
C LYS A 32 -37.47 -43.66 17.27
N GLU A 33 -37.16 -44.13 16.07
CA GLU A 33 -36.66 -45.48 15.80
C GLU A 33 -35.28 -45.72 16.42
N GLU A 34 -34.34 -44.77 16.25
CA GLU A 34 -33.01 -44.83 16.88
C GLU A 34 -33.11 -44.78 18.40
N PHE A 35 -34.02 -43.96 18.92
CA PHE A 35 -34.29 -43.87 20.35
C PHE A 35 -34.78 -45.22 20.90
N ILE A 36 -35.81 -45.82 20.29
CA ILE A 36 -36.33 -47.13 20.70
C ILE A 36 -35.24 -48.21 20.63
N LYS A 37 -34.42 -48.19 19.58
CA LYS A 37 -33.29 -49.13 19.44
C LYS A 37 -32.26 -48.97 20.54
N ALA A 38 -31.97 -47.73 20.97
CA ALA A 38 -31.03 -47.45 22.06
C ALA A 38 -31.56 -47.93 23.43
N PHE A 39 -32.88 -47.93 23.61
CA PHE A 39 -33.56 -48.35 24.84
C PHE A 39 -34.31 -49.69 24.69
N SER A 40 -33.76 -50.63 23.91
CA SER A 40 -34.41 -51.91 23.58
C SER A 40 -34.67 -52.84 24.78
N ASN A 41 -33.95 -52.65 25.88
CA ASN A 41 -34.13 -53.42 27.12
C ASN A 41 -35.35 -52.96 27.96
N PHE A 42 -35.94 -51.80 27.62
CA PHE A 42 -37.11 -51.27 28.30
C PHE A 42 -38.40 -51.77 27.65
N SER A 43 -39.48 -51.81 28.41
CA SER A 43 -40.81 -52.05 27.86
C SER A 43 -41.25 -50.91 26.94
N SER A 44 -42.22 -51.18 26.07
CA SER A 44 -42.77 -50.16 25.16
C SER A 44 -43.32 -48.93 25.90
N ALA A 45 -43.96 -49.13 27.06
CA ALA A 45 -44.49 -48.02 27.87
C ALA A 45 -43.37 -47.14 28.47
N GLU A 46 -42.28 -47.75 28.92
CA GLU A 46 -41.11 -47.02 29.43
C GLU A 46 -40.39 -46.26 28.31
N GLN A 47 -40.24 -46.89 27.13
CA GLN A 47 -39.66 -46.26 25.95
C GLN A 47 -40.45 -45.02 25.52
N GLU A 48 -41.78 -45.09 25.50
CA GLU A 48 -42.61 -43.92 25.17
C GLU A 48 -42.50 -42.81 26.22
N SER A 49 -42.45 -43.16 27.50
CA SER A 49 -42.27 -42.18 28.57
C SER A 49 -40.90 -41.50 28.50
N LEU A 50 -39.84 -42.27 28.26
CA LEU A 50 -38.48 -41.77 28.07
C LEU A 50 -38.37 -40.89 26.82
N HIS A 51 -38.98 -41.29 25.71
CA HIS A 51 -38.99 -40.50 24.48
C HIS A 51 -39.71 -39.15 24.70
N ARG A 52 -40.83 -39.14 25.43
CA ARG A 52 -41.52 -37.90 25.79
C ARG A 52 -40.64 -36.97 26.64
N LEU A 53 -39.94 -37.52 27.63
CA LEU A 53 -38.97 -36.76 28.43
C LEU A 53 -37.82 -36.23 27.58
N PHE A 54 -37.27 -37.04 26.68
CA PHE A 54 -36.22 -36.63 25.75
C PHE A 54 -36.65 -35.45 24.88
N VAL A 55 -37.82 -35.53 24.25
CA VAL A 55 -38.37 -34.43 23.45
C VAL A 55 -38.54 -33.17 24.28
N GLN A 56 -39.01 -33.30 25.53
CA GLN A 56 -39.16 -32.17 26.44
C GLN A 56 -37.81 -31.52 26.78
N VAL A 57 -36.78 -32.32 27.07
CA VAL A 57 -35.41 -31.84 27.34
C VAL A 57 -34.83 -31.13 26.12
N ILE A 58 -34.91 -31.74 24.95
CA ILE A 58 -34.36 -31.19 23.70
C ILE A 58 -35.06 -29.89 23.31
N THR A 59 -36.39 -29.84 23.44
CA THR A 59 -37.16 -28.61 23.16
C THR A 59 -36.82 -27.49 24.15
N SER A 60 -36.67 -27.83 25.44
CA SER A 60 -36.29 -26.86 26.47
C SER A 60 -34.87 -26.33 26.24
N LEU A 61 -33.93 -27.21 25.92
CA LEU A 61 -32.55 -26.84 25.60
C LEU A 61 -32.48 -25.94 24.35
N HIS A 62 -33.20 -26.28 23.28
CA HIS A 62 -33.29 -25.44 22.08
C HIS A 62 -33.74 -24.02 22.43
N LYS A 63 -34.83 -23.90 23.20
CA LYS A 63 -35.36 -22.61 23.62
C LYS A 63 -34.37 -21.84 24.51
N MET A 64 -33.73 -22.51 25.47
CA MET A 64 -32.73 -21.88 26.33
C MET A 64 -31.56 -21.31 25.51
N ILE A 65 -31.11 -22.04 24.49
CA ILE A 65 -30.04 -21.59 23.60
C ILE A 65 -30.49 -20.37 22.78
N GLU A 66 -31.74 -20.33 22.30
CA GLU A 66 -32.30 -19.16 21.60
C GLU A 66 -32.39 -17.94 22.51
N ASP A 67 -32.90 -18.12 23.73
CA ASP A 67 -33.06 -17.05 24.71
C ASP A 67 -31.68 -16.47 25.12
N GLU A 68 -30.68 -17.33 25.35
CA GLU A 68 -29.30 -16.93 25.67
C GLU A 68 -28.63 -16.21 24.49
N PHE A 69 -28.82 -16.69 23.27
CA PHE A 69 -28.30 -16.04 22.07
C PHE A 69 -28.86 -14.63 21.89
N GLU A 70 -30.17 -14.44 22.11
CA GLU A 70 -30.81 -13.13 22.03
C GLU A 70 -30.24 -12.19 23.12
N SER A 71 -30.09 -12.70 24.36
CA SER A 71 -29.49 -11.96 25.47
C SER A 71 -28.06 -11.52 25.15
N LEU A 72 -27.20 -12.44 24.69
CA LEU A 72 -25.82 -12.15 24.30
C LEU A 72 -25.75 -11.19 23.11
N SER A 73 -26.67 -11.30 22.15
CA SER A 73 -26.71 -10.39 20.99
C SER A 73 -27.01 -8.96 21.41
N LEU A 74 -27.90 -8.77 22.39
CA LEU A 74 -28.20 -7.47 22.98
C LEU A 74 -27.03 -6.95 23.82
N GLU A 75 -26.45 -7.79 24.68
CA GLU A 75 -25.32 -7.43 25.55
C GLU A 75 -24.09 -6.99 24.75
N THR A 76 -23.74 -7.76 23.71
CA THR A 76 -22.56 -7.51 22.88
C THR A 76 -22.76 -6.42 21.84
N LEU A 77 -23.99 -5.90 21.69
CA LEU A 77 -24.35 -4.92 20.66
C LEU A 77 -23.98 -5.39 19.24
N VAL A 78 -24.04 -6.71 18.99
CA VAL A 78 -23.67 -7.29 17.69
C VAL A 78 -24.58 -6.77 16.57
N GLY A 79 -25.87 -6.56 16.86
CA GLY A 79 -26.83 -5.99 15.92
C GLY A 79 -26.41 -4.59 15.47
N THR A 80 -26.21 -3.68 16.43
CA THR A 80 -25.75 -2.31 16.16
C THR A 80 -24.42 -2.28 15.42
N THR A 81 -23.50 -3.17 15.76
CA THR A 81 -22.20 -3.26 15.09
C THR A 81 -22.34 -3.69 13.63
N LEU A 82 -23.16 -4.71 13.36
CA LEU A 82 -23.43 -5.17 12.00
C LEU A 82 -24.22 -4.15 11.17
N ASP A 83 -25.17 -3.43 11.79
CA ASP A 83 -25.89 -2.33 11.16
C ASP A 83 -24.93 -1.19 10.78
N THR A 84 -23.97 -0.86 11.65
CA THR A 84 -22.92 0.14 11.37
C THR A 84 -22.04 -0.32 10.21
N VAL A 85 -21.68 -1.60 10.16
CA VAL A 85 -20.92 -2.16 9.03
C VAL A 85 -21.71 -2.08 7.73
N ASP A 86 -23.01 -2.41 7.74
CA ASP A 86 -23.88 -2.27 6.57
C ASP A 86 -23.92 -0.82 6.08
N GLN A 87 -24.10 0.14 6.98
CA GLN A 87 -24.06 1.56 6.65
C GLN A 87 -22.71 1.98 6.04
N LEU A 88 -21.59 1.60 6.66
CA LEU A 88 -20.26 1.96 6.15
C LEU A 88 -19.97 1.35 4.77
N VAL A 89 -20.44 0.12 4.52
CA VAL A 89 -20.29 -0.54 3.21
C VAL A 89 -21.14 0.17 2.16
N GLU A 90 -22.37 0.55 2.50
CA GLU A 90 -23.24 1.34 1.63
C GLU A 90 -22.61 2.70 1.31
N GLU A 91 -22.15 3.45 2.32
CA GLU A 91 -21.45 4.72 2.15
C GLU A 91 -20.22 4.58 1.25
N GLN A 92 -19.38 3.55 1.47
CA GLN A 92 -18.21 3.26 0.62
C GLN A 92 -18.60 2.93 -0.81
N SER A 93 -19.71 2.22 -1.03
CA SER A 93 -20.18 1.88 -2.37
C SER A 93 -20.65 3.09 -3.18
N LEU A 94 -21.11 4.12 -2.47
CA LEU A 94 -21.60 5.38 -3.05
C LEU A 94 -20.48 6.42 -3.24
N ASP A 95 -19.34 6.29 -2.57
CA ASP A 95 -18.18 7.17 -2.72
C ASP A 95 -17.37 6.82 -3.99
N PRO A 96 -17.43 7.65 -5.05
CA PRO A 96 -16.70 7.41 -6.30
C PRO A 96 -15.18 7.50 -6.12
N LEU A 97 -14.69 8.13 -5.05
CA LEU A 97 -13.27 8.22 -4.72
C LEU A 97 -12.77 6.95 -4.00
N PHE A 98 -13.68 6.22 -3.35
CA PHE A 98 -13.38 4.95 -2.68
C PHE A 98 -13.08 3.81 -3.66
N SER A 99 -13.58 3.92 -4.90
CA SER A 99 -13.33 2.98 -5.99
C SER A 99 -11.87 2.95 -6.47
N ASN A 100 -11.02 3.90 -6.07
CA ASN A 100 -9.62 3.94 -6.48
C ASN A 100 -8.66 3.57 -5.34
N LYS A 101 -8.75 2.31 -4.91
CA LYS A 101 -7.57 1.55 -4.48
C LYS A 101 -6.69 1.21 -5.68
N THR A 102 -6.45 2.18 -6.56
CA THR A 102 -5.65 2.00 -7.76
C THR A 102 -4.39 2.80 -7.53
N ASN A 103 -3.27 2.07 -7.42
CA ASN A 103 -1.87 2.37 -7.74
C ASN A 103 -1.42 3.78 -8.15
N VAL A 104 -2.29 4.67 -8.63
CA VAL A 104 -2.00 6.02 -9.15
C VAL A 104 -1.28 6.89 -8.12
N MET A 105 -1.69 6.90 -6.85
CA MET A 105 -0.99 7.71 -5.83
C MET A 105 0.41 7.15 -5.55
N ASP A 106 0.55 5.83 -5.52
CA ASP A 106 1.83 5.16 -5.30
C ASP A 106 2.77 5.30 -6.51
N VAL A 107 2.23 5.19 -7.73
CA VAL A 107 2.94 5.48 -8.99
C VAL A 107 3.33 6.95 -9.06
N ALA A 108 2.48 7.88 -8.64
CA ALA A 108 2.82 9.30 -8.58
C ALA A 108 3.95 9.57 -7.58
N CYS A 109 3.93 8.92 -6.41
CA CYS A 109 5.00 9.02 -5.42
C CYS A 109 6.33 8.46 -5.97
N ASN A 110 6.30 7.24 -6.52
CA ASN A 110 7.47 6.58 -7.11
C ASN A 110 8.04 7.38 -8.31
N LEU A 111 7.18 7.90 -9.18
CA LEU A 111 7.58 8.74 -10.30
C LEU A 111 8.20 10.07 -9.82
N SER A 112 7.63 10.69 -8.80
CA SER A 112 8.16 11.92 -8.19
C SER A 112 9.55 11.70 -7.61
N ILE A 113 9.76 10.60 -6.87
CA ILE A 113 11.08 10.22 -6.31
C ILE A 113 12.08 9.98 -7.45
N ALA A 114 11.70 9.19 -8.46
CA ALA A 114 12.56 8.91 -9.60
C ALA A 114 12.98 10.18 -10.35
N LYS A 115 12.04 11.10 -10.60
CA LYS A 115 12.32 12.37 -11.27
C LYS A 115 13.19 13.30 -10.44
N LYS A 116 12.98 13.35 -9.12
CA LYS A 116 13.85 14.13 -8.22
C LYS A 116 15.30 13.63 -8.26
N ASN A 117 15.48 12.31 -8.21
CA ASN A 117 16.82 11.69 -8.28
C ASN A 117 17.48 11.94 -9.64
N GLU A 118 16.71 11.86 -10.73
CA GLU A 118 17.19 12.16 -12.09
C GLU A 118 17.66 13.62 -12.21
N ILE A 119 16.86 14.57 -11.72
CA ILE A 119 17.22 16.00 -11.68
C ILE A 119 18.51 16.21 -10.88
N GLN A 120 18.64 15.60 -9.71
CA GLN A 120 19.84 15.73 -8.88
C GLN A 120 21.08 15.16 -9.59
N CYS A 121 20.97 14.01 -10.25
CA CYS A 121 22.06 13.43 -11.03
C CYS A 121 22.49 14.35 -12.17
N LEU A 122 21.53 14.83 -12.97
CA LEU A 122 21.80 15.73 -14.10
C LEU A 122 22.43 17.05 -13.65
N THR A 123 21.97 17.60 -12.52
CA THR A 123 22.55 18.81 -11.93
C THR A 123 24.03 18.60 -11.58
N SER A 124 24.37 17.47 -10.94
CA SER A 124 25.77 17.15 -10.60
C SER A 124 26.66 16.95 -11.84
N ILE A 125 26.10 16.42 -12.94
CA ILE A 125 26.83 16.26 -14.19
C ILE A 125 27.09 17.63 -14.81
N LEU A 126 26.10 18.52 -14.79
CA LEU A 126 26.19 19.86 -15.33
C LEU A 126 27.25 20.69 -14.59
N GLU A 127 27.22 20.69 -13.26
CA GLU A 127 28.22 21.40 -12.42
C GLU A 127 29.65 20.97 -12.78
N ARG A 128 29.91 19.66 -12.88
CA ARG A 128 31.24 19.16 -13.28
C ARG A 128 31.64 19.57 -14.69
N ALA A 129 30.69 19.62 -15.62
CA ALA A 129 30.96 20.06 -16.99
C ALA A 129 31.28 21.57 -17.03
N GLU A 130 30.59 22.38 -16.25
CA GLU A 130 30.86 23.81 -16.11
C GLU A 130 32.22 24.10 -15.47
N GLU A 131 32.62 23.33 -14.44
CA GLU A 131 33.96 23.40 -13.85
C GLU A 131 35.06 23.06 -14.87
N GLN A 132 34.88 21.97 -15.63
CA GLN A 132 35.80 21.58 -16.70
C GLN A 132 35.90 22.67 -17.78
N ASN A 133 34.77 23.23 -18.20
CA ASN A 133 34.75 24.27 -19.21
C ASN A 133 35.45 25.55 -18.71
N SER A 134 35.23 25.93 -17.45
CA SER A 134 35.91 27.05 -16.80
C SER A 134 37.43 26.84 -16.75
N LEU A 135 37.88 25.62 -16.43
CA LEU A 135 39.31 25.27 -16.44
C LEU A 135 39.91 25.35 -17.86
N ILE A 136 39.19 24.88 -18.87
CA ILE A 136 39.62 24.95 -20.28
C ILE A 136 39.72 26.41 -20.73
N GLN A 137 38.72 27.24 -20.43
CA GLN A 137 38.74 28.67 -20.74
C GLN A 137 39.92 29.38 -20.07
N ALA A 138 40.17 29.11 -18.79
CA ALA A 138 41.32 29.67 -18.07
C ALA A 138 42.65 29.28 -18.73
N ARG A 139 42.79 28.02 -19.18
CA ARG A 139 43.97 27.55 -19.93
C ARG A 139 44.10 28.24 -21.29
N LEU A 140 43.00 28.40 -22.03
CA LEU A 140 43.00 29.09 -23.32
C LEU A 140 43.46 30.54 -23.18
N GLU A 141 42.98 31.25 -22.17
CA GLU A 141 43.40 32.64 -21.90
C GLU A 141 44.89 32.73 -21.51
N GLN A 142 45.41 31.79 -20.71
CA GLN A 142 46.85 31.70 -20.41
C GLN A 142 47.69 31.47 -21.69
N LEU A 143 47.26 30.54 -22.56
CA LEU A 143 47.94 30.25 -23.82
C LEU A 143 47.89 31.44 -24.79
N LYS A 144 46.76 32.15 -24.84
CA LYS A 144 46.60 33.37 -25.63
C LYS A 144 47.52 34.48 -25.14
N LYS A 145 47.62 34.71 -23.83
CA LYS A 145 48.57 35.66 -23.23
C LYS A 145 50.03 35.29 -23.51
N ARG A 146 50.37 34.00 -23.45
CA ARG A 146 51.71 33.49 -23.84
C ARG A 146 52.01 33.74 -25.31
N ARG A 147 51.03 33.60 -26.21
CA ARG A 147 51.19 33.84 -27.65
C ARG A 147 51.30 35.34 -28.00
N GLN A 148 50.65 36.21 -27.22
CA GLN A 148 50.73 37.67 -27.37
C GLN A 148 51.99 38.29 -26.75
N ASN A 149 52.75 37.52 -25.97
CA ASN A 149 54.08 37.89 -25.49
C ASN A 149 55.15 37.21 -26.38
N PRO A 150 55.61 37.83 -27.49
CA PRO A 150 56.74 37.31 -28.24
C PRO A 150 58.04 37.57 -27.48
N THR A 151 58.38 36.72 -26.51
CA THR A 151 59.77 36.56 -26.08
C THR A 151 60.46 35.69 -27.12
N GLY A 152 60.87 36.28 -28.25
CA GLY A 152 61.45 35.52 -29.34
C GLY A 152 61.86 36.30 -30.59
N THR A 153 62.25 37.58 -30.49
CA THR A 153 62.89 38.29 -31.62
C THR A 153 64.15 39.06 -31.23
N ALA A 154 64.45 39.27 -29.94
CA ALA A 154 65.67 39.98 -29.52
C ALA A 154 66.97 39.18 -29.72
N ASP A 155 66.91 37.86 -29.88
CA ASP A 155 68.11 37.00 -29.97
C ASP A 155 68.56 36.73 -31.41
N VAL A 156 67.67 36.89 -32.39
CA VAL A 156 68.04 36.76 -33.83
C VAL A 156 68.75 38.01 -34.32
N ASP A 157 68.38 39.19 -33.81
CA ASP A 157 69.00 40.47 -34.18
C ASP A 157 70.43 40.64 -33.60
N LYS A 158 70.73 39.99 -32.46
CA LYS A 158 72.10 39.91 -31.93
C LYS A 158 73.02 39.00 -32.76
N LEU A 159 72.49 37.91 -33.32
CA LEU A 159 73.29 37.03 -34.17
C LEU A 159 73.60 37.70 -35.52
N ARG A 160 72.62 38.43 -36.10
CA ARG A 160 72.78 39.16 -37.37
C ARG A 160 73.75 40.35 -37.27
N SER A 161 73.77 41.06 -36.14
CA SER A 161 74.69 42.18 -35.91
C SER A 161 76.13 41.72 -35.60
N GLY A 162 76.31 40.52 -35.02
CA GLY A 162 77.63 39.94 -34.78
C GLY A 162 78.38 39.50 -36.04
N THR A 163 77.67 38.99 -37.06
CA THR A 163 78.31 38.53 -38.31
C THR A 163 78.61 39.66 -39.30
N LEU A 164 77.88 40.78 -39.23
CA LEU A 164 78.07 41.91 -40.13
C LEU A 164 79.30 42.76 -39.78
N ASN A 165 79.71 42.81 -38.51
CA ASN A 165 80.81 43.65 -38.04
C ASN A 165 82.22 43.03 -38.20
N TYR A 166 82.32 41.78 -38.69
CA TYR A 166 83.61 41.14 -38.97
C TYR A 166 84.02 41.25 -40.45
N TRP A 167 83.11 41.71 -41.32
CA TRP A 167 83.37 41.88 -42.76
C TRP A 167 83.63 43.34 -43.14
N THR A 168 83.21 44.32 -42.34
CA THR A 168 83.36 45.75 -42.62
C THR A 168 84.63 46.40 -42.05
N SER A 169 85.52 45.64 -41.41
CA SER A 169 86.84 46.12 -40.94
C SER A 169 88.03 45.56 -41.74
N ARG A 170 87.79 44.95 -42.92
CA ARG A 170 88.85 44.38 -43.77
C ARG A 170 88.90 44.93 -45.19
N ASP A 171 88.33 46.11 -45.42
CA ASP A 171 88.55 46.91 -46.64
C ASP A 171 88.56 48.39 -46.26
N GLY A 172 89.76 48.96 -46.04
CA GLY A 172 89.88 50.39 -45.70
C GLY A 172 91.25 50.82 -45.17
N LEU A 173 92.28 50.63 -46.01
CA LEU A 173 93.67 51.15 -45.95
C LEU A 173 94.59 50.69 -44.81
#